data_AF-A0A7V2HHT4-F1
#
_entry.id   AF-A0A7V2HHT4-F1
#
_cell.length_a   1.000
_cell.length_b   1.000
_cell.length_c   1.000
_cell.angle_alpha   90.00
_cell.angle_beta   90.00
_cell.angle_gamma   90.00
#
_symmetry.space_group_name_H-M   'P 1'
#
loop_
_entity.id
_entity.type
_entity.pdbx_description
1 polymer ?
#
loop_
_entity_poly.entity_id
_entity_poly.type
_entity_poly.pdbx_seq_one_letter_code
_entity_poly.pdbx_strand_id
1 'polypeptide(L)'
;MGAWALIVCSVLHMAGHVSGLRSQPRNEAEKQLYRSLDTYVIPEIGRTTREVMNGFSLTFAVFCSGSAWLAFLAARSSDGPLVRNATRALAVIFGAAVLIGLTHWFWAPNLFLGSAAVAFAAASLWPSARA
;
A
#
# COMPACT_ATOMS: atom_id res chain seq x y z
N MET A 1 8.50 13.41 -0.02
CA MET A 1 8.19 12.63 -1.25
C MET A 1 7.54 11.28 -0.95
N GLY A 2 8.12 10.42 -0.10
CA GLY A 2 7.51 9.11 0.22
C GLY A 2 6.07 9.19 0.78
N ALA A 3 5.81 10.11 1.71
CA ALA A 3 4.46 10.33 2.23
C ALA A 3 3.44 10.72 1.15
N TRP A 4 3.83 11.54 0.17
CA TRP A 4 2.96 11.90 -0.95
C TRP A 4 2.67 10.70 -1.86
N ALA A 5 3.67 9.86 -2.15
CA ALA A 5 3.47 8.64 -2.93
C ALA A 5 2.45 7.71 -2.26
N LEU A 6 2.52 7.57 -0.93
CA LEU A 6 1.56 6.78 -0.15
C LEU A 6 0.16 7.39 -0.14
N ILE A 7 0.02 8.73 -0.03
CA ILE A 7 -1.28 9.39 -0.16
C ILE A 7 -1.89 9.10 -1.53
N VAL A 8 -1.14 9.36 -2.61
CA VAL A 8 -1.64 9.12 -3.98
C VAL A 8 -2.05 7.67 -4.14
N CYS A 9 -1.22 6.73 -3.69
CA CYS A 9 -1.54 5.30 -3.71
C CYS A 9 -2.84 5.01 -2.96
N SER A 10 -2.98 5.49 -1.72
CA SER A 10 -4.17 5.26 -0.89
C SER A 10 -5.45 5.85 -1.50
N VAL A 11 -5.37 7.05 -2.09
CA VAL A 11 -6.49 7.72 -2.74
C VAL A 11 -6.91 6.96 -3.99
N LEU A 12 -5.97 6.59 -4.86
CA LEU A 12 -6.26 5.81 -6.07
C LEU A 12 -6.85 4.44 -5.72
N HIS A 13 -6.31 3.79 -4.68
CA HIS A 13 -6.79 2.50 -4.23
C HIS A 13 -8.22 2.59 -3.67
N MET A 14 -8.49 3.61 -2.84
CA MET A 14 -9.83 3.87 -2.31
C MET A 14 -10.82 4.24 -3.41
N ALA A 15 -10.42 5.06 -4.37
CA ALA A 15 -11.26 5.42 -5.52
C ALA A 15 -11.60 4.18 -6.36
N GLY A 16 -10.62 3.31 -6.62
CA GLY A 16 -10.85 2.02 -7.29
C GLY A 16 -11.82 1.12 -6.51
N HIS A 17 -11.69 1.10 -5.18
CA HIS A 17 -12.59 0.34 -4.31
C HIS A 17 -14.03 0.87 -4.34
N VAL A 18 -14.23 2.17 -4.14
CA VAL A 18 -15.56 2.81 -4.06
C VAL A 18 -16.27 2.84 -5.40
N SER A 19 -15.55 3.10 -6.49
CA SER A 19 -16.14 3.12 -7.83
C SER A 19 -16.63 1.74 -8.29
N GLY A 20 -16.18 0.67 -7.63
CA GLY A 20 -16.47 -0.69 -8.07
C GLY A 20 -16.00 -0.92 -9.51
N LEU A 21 -14.96 -0.20 -9.96
CA LEU A 21 -14.38 -0.30 -11.29
C LEU A 21 -13.92 -1.75 -11.53
N ARG A 22 -14.84 -2.56 -12.02
CA ARG A 22 -14.58 -3.90 -12.53
C ARG A 22 -14.36 -3.75 -14.01
N SER A 23 -13.20 -4.16 -14.49
CA SER A 23 -13.05 -4.44 -15.91
C SER A 23 -14.15 -5.42 -16.30
N GLN A 24 -14.95 -5.08 -17.31
CA GLN A 24 -15.89 -6.06 -17.85
C GLN A 24 -15.08 -7.27 -18.32
N PRO A 25 -15.51 -8.51 -18.00
CA PRO A 25 -14.78 -9.69 -18.41
C PRO A 25 -14.68 -9.72 -19.94
N ARG A 26 -13.45 -9.87 -20.44
CA ARG A 26 -13.13 -9.80 -21.87
C ARG A 26 -13.51 -11.08 -22.62
N ASN A 27 -13.68 -12.18 -21.89
CA ASN A 27 -14.02 -13.49 -22.42
C ASN A 27 -14.71 -14.37 -21.36
N GLU A 28 -15.21 -15.54 -21.76
CA GLU A 28 -15.91 -16.47 -20.86
C GLU A 28 -15.02 -17.04 -19.75
N ALA A 29 -13.71 -17.18 -19.99
CA ALA A 29 -12.79 -17.62 -18.94
C ALA A 29 -12.68 -16.59 -17.81
N GLU A 30 -12.55 -15.30 -18.12
CA GLU A 30 -12.57 -14.22 -17.12
C GLU A 30 -13.91 -14.13 -16.40
N LYS A 31 -15.01 -14.35 -17.11
CA LYS A 31 -16.35 -14.39 -16.50
C LYS A 31 -16.50 -15.53 -15.50
N GLN A 32 -15.99 -16.72 -15.83
CA GLN A 32 -15.95 -17.85 -14.91
C GLN A 32 -15.06 -17.57 -13.70
N LEU A 33 -13.89 -16.95 -13.91
CA LEU A 33 -13.01 -16.52 -12.82
C LEU A 33 -13.69 -15.50 -11.91
N TYR A 34 -14.40 -14.51 -12.46
CA TYR A 34 -15.07 -13.51 -11.65
C TYR A 34 -16.19 -14.13 -10.83
N ARG A 35 -16.94 -15.07 -11.45
CA ARG A 35 -17.97 -15.83 -10.76
C ARG A 35 -17.38 -16.65 -9.62
N SER A 36 -16.26 -17.35 -9.83
CA SER A 36 -15.65 -18.16 -8.77
C SER A 36 -15.18 -17.29 -7.59
N LEU A 37 -14.66 -16.09 -7.84
CA LEU A 37 -14.31 -15.13 -6.79
C LEU A 37 -15.53 -14.66 -5.98
N ASP A 38 -16.69 -14.53 -6.63
CA ASP A 38 -17.95 -14.10 -6.01
C ASP A 38 -18.70 -15.23 -5.29
N THR A 39 -18.53 -16.49 -5.70
CA THR A 39 -19.34 -17.61 -5.20
C THR A 39 -18.58 -18.58 -4.31
N TYR A 40 -17.25 -18.66 -4.42
CA TYR A 40 -16.46 -19.54 -3.56
C TYR A 40 -16.33 -18.93 -2.17
N VAL A 41 -16.96 -19.57 -1.19
CA VAL A 41 -16.87 -19.20 0.23
C VAL A 41 -15.74 -19.99 0.87
N ILE A 42 -14.81 -19.28 1.51
CA ILE A 42 -13.70 -19.87 2.27
C ILE A 42 -14.26 -20.43 3.57
N PRO A 43 -14.25 -21.76 3.78
CA PRO A 43 -14.96 -22.41 4.89
C PRO A 43 -14.56 -21.90 6.28
N GLU A 44 -13.28 -21.57 6.47
CA GLU A 44 -12.71 -21.19 7.75
C GLU A 44 -13.19 -19.83 8.27
N ILE A 45 -13.60 -18.94 7.35
CA ILE A 45 -13.95 -17.55 7.66
C ILE A 45 -15.35 -17.15 7.20
N GLY A 46 -16.05 -18.02 6.45
CA GLY A 46 -17.42 -17.77 5.98
C GLY A 46 -17.55 -16.58 5.03
N ARG A 47 -16.47 -16.22 4.32
CA ARG A 47 -16.41 -15.10 3.38
C ARG A 47 -15.97 -15.56 2.00
N THR A 48 -16.46 -14.88 0.98
CA THR A 48 -16.04 -15.11 -0.40
C THR A 48 -14.61 -14.64 -0.62
N THR A 49 -13.91 -15.24 -1.60
CA THR A 49 -12.56 -14.79 -1.97
C THR A 49 -12.56 -13.30 -2.31
N ARG A 50 -13.60 -12.79 -2.98
CA ARG A 50 -13.72 -11.36 -3.28
C ARG A 50 -13.84 -10.50 -2.04
N GLU A 51 -14.67 -10.88 -1.06
CA GLU A 51 -14.78 -10.12 0.19
C GLU A 51 -13.44 -10.03 0.92
N VAL A 52 -12.68 -11.13 0.95
CA VAL A 52 -11.33 -11.14 1.55
C VAL A 52 -10.38 -10.22 0.81
N MET A 53 -10.34 -10.29 -0.52
CA MET A 53 -9.51 -9.42 -1.34
C MET A 53 -9.87 -7.94 -1.16
N ASN A 54 -11.17 -7.63 -1.08
CA ASN A 54 -11.66 -6.28 -0.81
C ASN A 54 -11.24 -5.79 0.57
N GLY A 55 -11.33 -6.63 1.60
CA GLY A 55 -10.87 -6.31 2.96
C GLY A 55 -9.36 -6.05 3.02
N PHE A 56 -8.57 -6.89 2.35
CA PHE A 56 -7.12 -6.71 2.22
C PHE A 56 -6.78 -5.40 1.50
N SER A 57 -7.46 -5.13 0.38
CA SER A 57 -7.35 -3.88 -0.39
C SER A 57 -7.63 -2.63 0.47
N LEU A 58 -8.70 -2.65 1.26
CA LEU A 58 -9.04 -1.52 2.13
C LEU A 58 -8.01 -1.35 3.25
N THR A 59 -7.58 -2.45 3.88
CA THR A 59 -6.55 -2.46 4.92
C THR A 59 -5.24 -1.88 4.39
N PHE A 60 -4.86 -2.24 3.16
CA PHE A 60 -3.70 -1.70 2.48
C PHE A 60 -3.80 -0.16 2.30
N ALA A 61 -4.95 0.33 1.84
CA ALA A 61 -5.17 1.77 1.66
C ALA A 61 -5.07 2.54 3.00
N VAL A 62 -5.67 1.99 4.06
CA VAL A 62 -5.60 2.56 5.42
C VAL A 62 -4.17 2.58 5.93
N PHE A 63 -3.43 1.48 5.75
CA PHE A 63 -2.03 1.39 6.15
C PHE A 63 -1.16 2.43 5.45
N CYS A 64 -1.25 2.53 4.12
CA CYS A 64 -0.53 3.53 3.35
C CYS A 64 -0.86 4.96 3.80
N SER A 65 -2.14 5.27 3.98
CA SER A 65 -2.59 6.60 4.44
C SER A 65 -2.10 6.91 5.85
N GLY A 66 -2.24 5.97 6.79
CA GLY A 66 -1.77 6.10 8.16
C GLY A 66 -0.26 6.34 8.24
N SER A 67 0.54 5.56 7.51
CA SER A 67 2.00 5.77 7.42
C SER A 67 2.36 7.13 6.82
N ALA A 68 1.61 7.61 5.83
CA ALA A 68 1.82 8.94 5.27
C ALA A 68 1.56 10.05 6.30
N TRP A 69 0.46 9.96 7.03
CA TRP A 69 0.12 10.91 8.10
C TRP A 69 1.16 10.91 9.22
N LEU A 70 1.59 9.73 9.66
CA LEU A 70 2.66 9.61 10.64
C LEU A 70 3.97 10.23 10.14
N ALA A 71 4.31 10.06 8.86
CA ALA A 71 5.48 10.71 8.26
C ALA A 71 5.35 12.24 8.24
N PHE A 72 4.16 12.79 7.95
CA PHE A 72 3.92 14.24 8.01
C PHE A 72 4.01 14.78 9.43
N LEU A 73 3.46 14.07 10.42
CA LEU A 73 3.53 14.46 11.82
C LEU A 73 4.99 14.40 12.32
N ALA A 74 5.72 13.33 11.99
CA ALA A 74 7.14 13.23 12.31
C ALA A 74 7.95 14.37 11.69
N ALA A 75 7.67 14.74 10.43
CA ALA A 75 8.36 15.85 9.76
C ALA A 75 8.13 17.23 10.41
N ARG A 76 7.12 17.38 11.28
CA ARG A 76 6.90 18.60 12.08
C ARG A 76 7.64 18.60 13.41
N SER A 77 8.24 17.47 13.79
CA SER A 77 9.04 17.38 15.00
C SER A 77 10.37 18.10 14.82
N SER A 78 10.82 18.81 15.86
CA SER A 78 12.20 19.32 15.96
C SER A 78 13.21 18.24 16.38
N ASP A 79 12.74 17.06 16.82
CA ASP A 79 13.58 15.92 17.20
C ASP A 79 14.12 15.19 15.95
N GLY A 80 15.31 15.60 15.51
CA GLY A 80 16.01 15.00 14.37
C GLY A 80 16.19 13.47 14.48
N PRO A 81 16.65 12.92 15.62
CA PRO A 81 16.69 11.48 15.87
C PRO A 81 15.34 10.76 15.63
N LEU A 82 14.24 11.31 16.13
CA LEU A 82 12.90 10.75 15.93
C LEU A 82 12.54 10.68 14.43
N VAL A 83 12.74 11.77 13.69
CA VAL A 83 12.46 11.82 12.24
C VAL A 83 13.30 10.78 11.48
N ARG A 84 14.58 10.64 11.84
CA ARG A 84 15.47 9.68 11.19
C ARG A 84 15.07 8.24 11.49
N ASN A 85 14.70 7.92 12.72
CA ASN A 85 14.27 6.57 13.09
C ASN A 85 12.92 6.22 12.43
N ALA A 86 11.99 7.18 12.37
CA ALA A 86 10.71 7.01 11.69
C ALA A 86 10.90 6.74 10.18
N THR A 87 11.74 7.53 9.51
CA THR A 87 12.03 7.34 8.08
C THR A 87 12.73 6.01 7.80
N ARG A 88 13.64 5.55 8.67
CA ARG A 88 14.24 4.20 8.57
C ARG A 88 13.20 3.09 8.72
N ALA A 89 12.33 3.19 9.74
CA ALA A 89 11.29 2.19 9.97
C ALA A 89 10.36 2.09 8.75
N LEU A 90 9.92 3.24 8.21
CA LEU A 90 9.08 3.27 7.01
C LEU A 90 9.81 2.71 5.78
N ALA A 91 11.10 3.01 5.60
CA ALA A 91 11.90 2.44 4.51
C ALA A 91 11.97 0.91 4.58
N VAL A 92 12.19 0.35 5.77
CA VAL A 92 12.25 -1.11 5.99
C VAL A 92 10.88 -1.76 5.75
N ILE A 93 9.81 -1.19 6.33
CA ILE A 93 8.45 -1.68 6.18
C ILE A 93 8.05 -1.73 4.70
N PHE A 94 8.20 -0.62 3.98
CA PHE A 94 7.81 -0.56 2.57
C PHE A 94 8.75 -1.33 1.66
N GLY A 95 10.05 -1.40 1.99
CA GLY A 95 11.00 -2.29 1.31
C GLY A 95 10.60 -3.77 1.42
N ALA A 96 10.21 -4.22 2.62
CA ALA A 96 9.70 -5.57 2.82
C ALA A 96 8.39 -5.82 2.06
N ALA A 97 7.46 -4.86 2.07
CA ALA A 97 6.21 -4.95 1.33
C ALA A 97 6.44 -5.06 -0.19
N VAL A 98 7.43 -4.35 -0.74
CA VAL A 98 7.84 -4.48 -2.16
C VAL A 98 8.36 -5.89 -2.45
N LEU A 99 9.27 -6.42 -1.62
CA LEU A 99 9.81 -7.77 -1.82
C LEU A 99 8.70 -8.83 -1.81
N ILE A 100 7.76 -8.73 -0.87
CA ILE A 100 6.57 -9.61 -0.83
C ILE A 100 5.75 -9.44 -2.10
N GLY A 101 5.46 -8.20 -2.50
CA GLY A 101 4.65 -7.95 -3.69
C GLY A 101 5.31 -8.41 -4.99
N LEU A 102 6.64 -8.40 -5.10
CA LEU A 102 7.37 -8.89 -6.27
C LEU A 102 7.21 -10.41 -6.44
N THR A 103 7.11 -11.16 -5.34
CA THR A 103 6.85 -12.61 -5.40
C THR A 103 5.43 -12.97 -5.86
N HIS A 104 4.50 -12.00 -5.85
CA HIS A 104 3.08 -12.19 -6.20
C HIS A 104 2.63 -11.37 -7.42
N TRP A 105 3.57 -10.85 -8.22
CA TRP A 105 3.31 -10.16 -9.50
C TRP A 105 2.38 -8.92 -9.43
N PHE A 106 2.28 -8.25 -8.27
CA PHE A 106 1.46 -7.05 -8.09
C PHE A 106 2.20 -5.75 -8.49
N TRP A 107 2.43 -5.57 -9.79
CA TRP A 107 3.30 -4.50 -10.32
C TRP A 107 2.86 -3.07 -9.96
N ALA A 108 1.59 -2.72 -10.17
CA ALA A 108 1.15 -1.35 -9.98
C ALA A 108 1.26 -0.87 -8.52
N PRO A 109 0.76 -1.59 -7.49
CA PRO A 109 1.01 -1.23 -6.10
C PRO A 109 2.50 -1.21 -5.75
N ASN A 110 3.29 -2.16 -6.25
CA ASN A 110 4.72 -2.23 -5.98
C ASN A 110 5.50 -0.99 -6.44
N LEU A 111 5.10 -0.33 -7.52
CA LEU A 111 5.76 0.91 -7.96
C LEU A 111 5.56 2.05 -6.95
N PHE A 112 4.37 2.18 -6.37
CA PHE A 112 4.10 3.16 -5.32
C PHE A 112 4.84 2.81 -4.02
N LEU A 113 4.83 1.54 -3.62
CA LEU A 113 5.56 1.09 -2.43
C LEU A 113 7.07 1.25 -2.59
N GLY A 114 7.60 0.93 -3.78
CA GLY A 114 9.02 1.07 -4.12
C GLY A 114 9.46 2.53 -4.11
N SER A 115 8.69 3.42 -4.74
CA SER A 115 8.98 4.86 -4.70
C SER A 115 8.92 5.43 -3.27
N ALA A 116 7.98 4.98 -2.45
CA ALA A 116 7.92 5.33 -1.04
C ALA A 116 9.15 4.83 -0.27
N ALA A 117 9.51 3.55 -0.42
CA ALA A 117 10.67 2.94 0.23
C ALA A 117 11.97 3.67 -0.13
N VAL A 118 12.19 3.94 -1.42
CA VAL A 118 13.36 4.69 -1.90
C VAL A 118 13.39 6.10 -1.33
N ALA A 119 12.26 6.81 -1.33
CA ALA A 119 12.20 8.17 -0.80
C ALA A 119 12.45 8.23 0.71
N PHE A 120 11.95 7.26 1.49
CA PHE A 120 12.22 7.18 2.92
C PHE A 120 13.65 6.75 3.22
N ALA A 121 14.21 5.81 2.45
CA ALA A 121 15.62 5.42 2.55
C ALA A 121 16.53 6.62 2.28
N ALA A 122 16.29 7.36 1.19
CA ALA A 122 17.04 8.57 0.86
C ALA A 122 16.93 9.63 1.99
N ALA A 123 15.74 9.86 2.52
CA ALA A 123 15.52 10.78 3.64
C ALA A 123 16.28 10.35 4.91
N SER A 124 16.41 9.05 5.15
CA SER A 124 17.12 8.51 6.33
C SER A 124 18.64 8.67 6.27
N LEU A 125 19.18 8.86 5.07
CA LEU A 125 20.60 9.07 4.77
C LEU A 125 20.93 10.57 4.64
N TRP A 126 19.92 11.43 4.54
CA TRP A 126 20.14 12.86 4.42
C TRP A 126 20.74 13.41 5.72
N PRO A 127 21.86 14.16 5.66
CA PRO A 127 22.43 14.80 6.83
C PRO A 127 21.40 15.79 7.39
N SER A 128 20.88 15.52 8.58
CA SER A 128 20.12 16.51 9.34
C SER A 128 21.09 17.67 9.56
N ALA A 129 20.86 18.81 8.88
CA ALA A 129 21.62 20.02 9.14
C ALA A 129 21.61 20.23 10.66
N ARG A 130 22.81 20.33 11.25
CA ARG A 130 23.00 20.49 12.68
C ARG A 130 22.07 21.62 13.15
N ALA A 131 21.16 21.29 14.07
CA ALA A 131 20.50 22.29 14.90
C ALA A 131 21.54 22.95 15.80
#